data_AF-A0AAV2ZAS9-F1
#
_entry.id   AF-A0AAV2ZAS9-F1
#
_cell.length_a   1.000
_cell.length_b   1.000
_cell.length_c   1.000
_cell.angle_alpha   90.00
_cell.angle_beta   90.00
_cell.angle_gamma   90.00
#
_symmetry.space_group_name_H-M   'P 1'
#
loop_
_entity.id
_entity.type
_entity.pdbx_description
1 polymer ?
#
loop_
_entity_poly.entity_id
_entity_poly.type
_entity_poly.pdbx_seq_one_letter_code
_entity_poly.pdbx_strand_id
1 'polypeptide(L)'
;MANAIKLYGVSVRAVVTDQVGQCARAKRILSVRFPHVVFGRCFAHQMNLVVKDMFTEDAEAEATIEKAHTVVAFYNRSTAKYLPMLKKECVKIYGKFRSLKRVVDTRWNSAHGCLASLLRIQSAPCIVGQQTRAPPPEIMLDSAIFSAVKELEVLLRPLVVASMLMQRDTATLADVLHVFGTLLLGWSREVNYDWLTFWRNDGMSASRREQQEQPLFFIANLLHPYYVPIFVGEDVSVCHALLS
;
A
#
# COMPACT_ATOMS: atom_id res chain seq x y z
N MET A 1 21.62 -7.73 -17.43
CA MET A 1 21.70 -9.20 -17.32
C MET A 1 22.93 -9.77 -18.04
N ALA A 2 23.01 -9.72 -19.38
CA ALA A 2 24.15 -10.30 -20.13
C ALA A 2 25.53 -9.75 -19.70
N ASN A 3 25.65 -8.44 -19.52
CA ASN A 3 26.90 -7.83 -19.03
C ASN A 3 27.22 -8.23 -17.59
N ALA A 4 26.22 -8.33 -16.71
CA ALA A 4 26.44 -8.74 -15.32
C ALA A 4 26.87 -10.22 -15.21
N ILE A 5 26.28 -11.12 -16.01
CA ILE A 5 26.71 -12.52 -16.12
C ILE A 5 28.18 -12.58 -16.57
N LYS A 6 28.53 -11.79 -17.59
CA LYS A 6 29.89 -11.75 -18.15
C LYS A 6 30.91 -11.11 -17.19
N LEU A 7 30.52 -10.08 -16.44
CA LEU A 7 31.38 -9.35 -15.50
C LEU A 7 31.65 -10.15 -14.22
N TYR A 8 30.63 -10.80 -13.68
CA TYR A 8 30.73 -11.47 -12.38
C TYR A 8 30.88 -13.00 -12.47
N GLY A 9 30.81 -13.58 -13.67
CA GLY A 9 30.89 -15.03 -13.86
C GLY A 9 29.75 -15.81 -13.20
N VAL A 10 28.64 -15.14 -12.87
CA VAL A 10 27.52 -15.73 -12.11
C VAL A 10 26.44 -16.32 -13.02
N SER A 11 25.90 -17.47 -12.62
CA SER A 11 24.69 -18.02 -13.22
C SER A 11 23.45 -17.35 -12.62
N VAL A 12 22.66 -16.68 -13.46
CA VAL A 12 21.39 -16.07 -13.03
C VAL A 12 20.28 -17.10 -13.19
N ARG A 13 19.53 -17.37 -12.12
CA ARG A 13 18.40 -18.33 -12.12
C ARG A 13 17.02 -17.67 -12.08
N ALA A 14 16.95 -16.46 -11.55
CA ALA A 14 15.72 -15.68 -11.52
C ALA A 14 16.00 -14.19 -11.68
N VAL A 15 15.05 -13.48 -12.26
CA VAL A 15 15.05 -12.02 -12.39
C VAL A 15 13.65 -11.53 -12.02
N VAL A 16 13.57 -10.69 -11.00
CA VAL A 16 12.31 -10.08 -10.54
C VAL A 16 12.39 -8.58 -10.80
N THR A 17 11.42 -8.06 -11.55
CA THR A 17 11.36 -6.62 -11.86
C THR A 17 9.94 -6.10 -11.71
N ASP A 18 9.80 -4.78 -11.57
CA ASP A 18 8.51 -4.11 -11.73
C ASP A 18 7.89 -4.36 -13.13
N GLN A 19 6.72 -3.78 -13.32
CA GLN A 19 5.93 -3.94 -14.54
C GLN A 19 5.81 -2.65 -15.35
N VAL A 20 6.77 -1.74 -15.19
CA VAL A 20 6.87 -0.59 -16.09
C VAL A 20 7.06 -1.10 -17.52
N GLY A 21 6.51 -0.40 -18.52
CA GLY A 21 6.41 -0.90 -19.90
C GLY A 21 7.73 -1.45 -20.48
N GLN A 22 8.86 -0.83 -20.15
CA GLN A 22 10.19 -1.31 -20.56
C GLN A 22 10.58 -2.63 -19.89
N CYS A 23 10.34 -2.76 -18.58
CA CYS A 23 10.58 -3.99 -17.83
C CYS A 23 9.67 -5.13 -18.30
N ALA A 24 8.39 -4.84 -18.58
CA ALA A 24 7.45 -5.82 -19.12
C ALA A 24 7.86 -6.30 -20.53
N ARG A 25 8.33 -5.39 -21.39
CA ARG A 25 8.87 -5.74 -22.72
C ARG A 25 10.16 -6.56 -22.59
N ALA A 26 11.08 -6.14 -21.72
CA ALA A 26 12.34 -6.84 -21.48
C ALA A 26 12.09 -8.27 -21.02
N LYS A 27 11.18 -8.50 -20.06
CA LYS A 27 10.80 -9.85 -19.62
C LYS A 27 10.32 -10.73 -20.78
N ARG A 28 9.42 -10.24 -21.63
CA ARG A 28 8.91 -10.99 -22.79
C ARG A 28 10.01 -11.41 -23.78
N ILE A 29 10.97 -10.53 -24.03
CA ILE A 29 12.08 -10.81 -24.95
C ILE A 29 13.09 -11.77 -24.29
N LEU A 30 13.44 -11.50 -23.04
CA LEU A 30 14.47 -12.24 -22.33
C LEU A 30 14.01 -13.63 -21.88
N SER A 31 12.72 -13.84 -21.60
CA SER A 31 12.19 -15.15 -21.25
C SER A 31 12.33 -16.16 -22.39
N VAL A 32 12.18 -15.70 -23.63
CA VAL A 32 12.41 -16.53 -24.83
C VAL A 32 13.90 -16.79 -25.03
N ARG A 33 14.75 -15.78 -24.81
CA ARG A 33 16.20 -15.89 -25.01
C ARG A 33 16.90 -16.72 -23.93
N PHE A 34 16.37 -16.71 -22.71
CA PHE A 34 16.95 -17.37 -21.54
C PHE A 34 15.89 -18.22 -20.83
N PRO A 35 15.45 -19.34 -21.45
CA PRO A 35 14.35 -20.15 -20.91
C PRO A 35 14.68 -20.84 -19.57
N HIS A 36 15.97 -20.92 -19.22
CA HIS A 36 16.44 -21.45 -17.93
C HIS A 36 16.37 -20.44 -16.77
N VAL A 37 15.90 -19.21 -17.03
CA VAL A 37 15.79 -18.14 -16.04
C VAL A 37 14.32 -17.83 -15.78
N VAL A 38 13.94 -17.81 -14.50
CA VAL A 38 12.59 -17.43 -14.08
C VAL A 38 12.45 -15.91 -14.09
N PHE A 39 11.51 -15.39 -14.88
CA PHE A 39 11.22 -13.95 -14.94
C PHE A 39 9.97 -13.61 -14.13
N GLY A 40 10.17 -13.17 -12.89
CA GLY A 40 9.11 -12.83 -11.95
C GLY A 40 8.67 -11.36 -12.03
N ARG A 41 7.49 -11.08 -11.46
CA ARG A 41 7.00 -9.72 -11.23
C ARG A 41 7.33 -9.31 -9.79
N CYS A 42 7.75 -8.07 -9.60
CA CYS A 42 7.94 -7.52 -8.26
C CYS A 42 6.59 -7.42 -7.57
N PHE A 43 6.39 -8.23 -6.54
CA PHE A 43 5.11 -8.34 -5.88
C PHE A 43 4.75 -7.10 -5.05
N ALA A 44 5.75 -6.41 -4.46
CA ALA A 44 5.54 -5.08 -3.88
C ALA A 44 4.95 -4.07 -4.88
N HIS A 45 5.38 -4.14 -6.14
CA HIS A 45 4.81 -3.31 -7.20
C HIS A 45 3.40 -3.78 -7.57
N GLN A 46 3.15 -5.09 -7.63
CA GLN A 46 1.81 -5.62 -7.89
C GLN A 46 0.81 -5.19 -6.82
N MET A 47 1.18 -5.26 -5.54
CA MET A 47 0.33 -4.78 -4.46
C MET A 47 -0.05 -3.32 -4.65
N ASN A 48 0.89 -2.45 -5.01
CA ASN A 48 0.57 -1.04 -5.31
C ASN A 48 -0.43 -0.88 -6.47
N LEU A 49 -0.38 -1.77 -7.47
CA LEU A 49 -1.33 -1.78 -8.59
C LEU A 49 -2.73 -2.28 -8.18
N VAL A 50 -2.81 -3.25 -7.26
CA VAL A 50 -4.09 -3.71 -6.68
C VAL A 50 -4.75 -2.57 -5.91
N VAL A 51 -4.00 -1.91 -5.04
CA VAL A 51 -4.50 -0.75 -4.29
C VAL A 51 -4.93 0.36 -5.25
N LYS A 52 -4.16 0.57 -6.32
CA LYS A 52 -4.52 1.57 -7.33
C LYS A 52 -5.90 1.27 -7.93
N ASP A 53 -6.15 0.04 -8.37
CA ASP A 53 -7.45 -0.31 -8.94
C ASP A 53 -8.57 -0.14 -7.91
N MET A 54 -8.33 -0.52 -6.65
CA MET A 54 -9.31 -0.42 -5.57
C MET A 54 -9.84 0.99 -5.34
N PHE A 55 -9.00 2.00 -5.53
CA PHE A 55 -9.34 3.40 -5.28
C PHE A 55 -9.50 4.24 -6.55
N THR A 56 -9.27 3.68 -7.74
CA THR A 56 -9.42 4.44 -9.00
C THR A 56 -10.89 4.76 -9.27
N GLU A 57 -11.83 3.97 -8.73
CA GLU A 57 -13.27 4.14 -8.94
C GLU A 57 -14.01 4.66 -7.70
N ASP A 58 -13.30 4.83 -6.58
CA ASP A 58 -13.85 5.35 -5.33
C ASP A 58 -13.64 6.88 -5.24
N ALA A 59 -14.61 7.62 -5.78
CA ALA A 59 -14.58 9.08 -5.82
C ALA A 59 -14.52 9.72 -4.42
N GLU A 60 -15.06 9.06 -3.40
CA GLU A 60 -15.04 9.56 -2.02
C GLU A 60 -13.65 9.38 -1.39
N ALA A 61 -13.02 8.22 -1.61
CA ALA A 61 -11.64 7.99 -1.19
C ALA A 61 -10.66 8.94 -1.89
N GLU A 62 -10.82 9.16 -3.20
CA GLU A 62 -10.00 10.11 -3.97
C GLU A 62 -10.15 11.54 -3.42
N ALA A 63 -11.40 12.00 -3.21
CA ALA A 63 -11.67 13.32 -2.63
C ALA A 63 -11.06 13.48 -1.22
N THR A 64 -11.12 12.43 -0.41
CA THR A 64 -10.56 12.41 0.95
C THR A 64 -9.04 12.52 0.92
N ILE A 65 -8.36 11.78 0.03
CA ILE A 65 -6.91 11.86 -0.15
C ILE A 65 -6.50 13.24 -0.64
N GLU A 66 -7.20 13.79 -1.64
CA GLU A 66 -6.89 15.11 -2.18
C GLU A 66 -7.09 16.21 -1.15
N LYS A 67 -8.15 16.13 -0.33
CA LYS A 67 -8.36 17.06 0.78
C LYS A 67 -7.21 16.98 1.78
N ALA A 68 -6.81 15.78 2.21
CA ALA A 68 -5.69 15.61 3.13
C ALA A 68 -4.36 16.10 2.54
N HIS A 69 -4.11 15.81 1.26
CA HIS A 69 -2.96 16.29 0.51
C HIS A 69 -2.91 17.83 0.48
N THR A 70 -4.02 18.47 0.12
CA THR A 70 -4.17 19.92 0.06
C THR A 70 -3.89 20.57 1.41
N VAL A 71 -4.43 20.03 2.51
CA VAL A 71 -4.17 20.51 3.88
C VAL A 71 -2.67 20.44 4.20
N VAL A 72 -2.06 19.29 3.94
CA VAL A 72 -0.63 19.07 4.24
C VAL A 72 0.25 19.96 3.37
N ALA A 73 -0.08 20.12 2.08
CA ALA A 73 0.63 20.99 1.16
C ALA A 73 0.54 22.46 1.58
N PHE A 74 -0.65 22.91 2.02
CA PHE A 74 -0.88 24.27 2.52
C PHE A 74 0.02 24.60 3.71
N TYR A 75 0.04 23.74 4.74
CA TYR A 75 0.90 23.96 5.91
C TYR A 75 2.39 23.94 5.53
N ASN A 76 2.82 22.99 4.69
CA ASN A 76 4.22 22.92 4.26
C ASN A 76 4.64 24.12 3.40
N ARG A 77 3.70 24.77 2.70
CA ARG A 77 3.95 26.00 1.93
C ARG A 77 3.92 27.26 2.81
N SER A 78 3.04 27.32 3.80
CA SER A 78 2.90 28.47 4.70
C SER A 78 3.86 28.41 5.89
N THR A 79 5.15 28.36 5.58
CA THR A 79 6.23 28.22 6.58
C THR A 79 6.35 29.43 7.52
N ALA A 80 5.89 30.61 7.11
CA ALA A 80 5.99 31.84 7.88
C ALA A 80 4.77 32.12 8.79
N LYS A 81 3.59 31.54 8.50
CA LYS A 81 2.34 31.88 9.20
C LYS A 81 1.64 30.66 9.78
N TYR A 82 1.05 29.82 8.93
CA TYR A 82 0.19 28.75 9.41
C TYR A 82 0.97 27.56 9.98
N LEU A 83 2.16 27.24 9.46
CA LEU A 83 2.99 26.19 10.04
C LEU A 83 3.49 26.53 11.46
N PRO A 84 3.99 27.76 11.75
CA PRO A 84 4.28 28.17 13.13
C PRO A 84 3.07 28.09 14.06
N MET A 85 1.88 28.51 13.61
CA MET A 85 0.64 28.39 14.39
C MET A 85 0.31 26.94 14.69
N LEU A 86 0.36 26.07 13.67
CA LEU A 86 0.14 24.63 13.84
C LEU A 86 1.14 24.01 14.82
N LYS A 87 2.42 24.34 14.70
CA LYS A 87 3.46 23.86 15.63
C LYS A 87 3.17 24.29 17.06
N LYS A 88 2.77 25.55 17.27
CA LYS A 88 2.41 26.08 18.60
C LYS A 88 1.24 25.30 19.21
N GLU A 89 0.16 25.09 18.46
CA GLU A 89 -0.99 24.31 18.95
C GLU A 89 -0.62 22.83 19.15
N CYS A 90 0.20 22.24 18.28
CA CYS A 90 0.67 20.86 18.48
C CYS A 90 1.51 20.69 19.75
N VAL A 91 2.40 21.64 20.06
CA VAL A 91 3.20 21.59 21.29
C VAL A 91 2.32 21.74 22.52
N LYS A 92 1.30 22.61 22.48
CA LYS A 92 0.34 22.76 23.59
C LYS A 92 -0.49 21.49 23.84
N ILE A 93 -1.01 20.86 22.79
CA ILE A 93 -1.95 19.74 22.90
C ILE A 93 -1.21 18.40 23.07
N TYR A 94 -0.13 18.19 22.31
CA TYR A 94 0.55 16.89 22.21
C TYR A 94 1.97 16.89 22.80
N GLY A 95 2.42 18.00 23.40
CA GLY A 95 3.77 18.17 23.95
C GLY A 95 4.89 18.28 22.91
N LYS A 96 4.62 17.97 21.63
CA LYS A 96 5.59 18.07 20.54
C LYS A 96 4.90 18.18 19.18
N PHE A 97 5.58 18.80 18.23
CA PHE A 97 5.19 18.75 16.83
C PHE A 97 5.73 17.49 16.15
N ARG A 98 4.87 16.78 15.41
CA ARG A 98 5.27 15.71 14.48
C ARG A 98 5.01 16.20 13.06
N SER A 99 5.97 16.01 12.16
CA SER A 99 5.87 16.50 10.79
C SER A 99 4.72 15.84 10.01
N LEU A 100 4.06 16.67 9.19
CA LEU A 100 3.10 16.24 8.19
C LEU A 100 3.83 15.60 7.01
N LYS A 101 3.31 14.47 6.52
CA LYS A 101 3.92 13.72 5.41
C LYS A 101 3.16 14.03 4.13
N ARG A 102 3.88 14.41 3.08
CA ARG A 102 3.29 14.66 1.76
C ARG A 102 2.96 13.34 1.06
N VAL A 103 1.91 13.39 0.23
CA VAL A 103 1.64 12.34 -0.75
C VAL A 103 2.71 12.39 -1.84
N VAL A 104 3.09 11.23 -2.33
CA VAL A 104 3.91 11.01 -3.50
C VAL A 104 3.10 10.11 -4.42
N ASP A 105 2.66 10.65 -5.55
CA ASP A 105 1.66 10.08 -6.47
C ASP A 105 1.90 8.62 -6.88
N THR A 106 3.14 8.15 -6.77
CA THR A 106 3.54 6.79 -7.17
C THR A 106 3.37 5.73 -6.08
N ARG A 107 3.00 6.08 -4.83
CA ARG A 107 2.99 5.13 -3.71
C ARG A 107 1.84 5.37 -2.73
N TRP A 108 0.90 4.43 -2.64
CA TRP A 108 -0.17 4.41 -1.63
C TRP A 108 0.33 4.44 -0.18
N ASN A 109 1.54 3.94 0.07
CA ASN A 109 2.21 4.08 1.38
C ASN A 109 2.39 5.56 1.79
N SER A 110 2.56 6.46 0.82
CA SER A 110 2.67 7.89 1.09
C SER A 110 1.30 8.56 1.29
N ALA A 111 0.25 8.10 0.59
CA ALA A 111 -1.13 8.52 0.81
C ALA A 111 -1.57 8.17 2.23
N HIS A 112 -1.43 6.91 2.64
CA HIS A 112 -1.62 6.48 4.02
C HIS A 112 -0.75 7.27 5.00
N GLY A 113 0.52 7.47 4.68
CA GLY A 113 1.43 8.28 5.50
C GLY A 113 0.94 9.72 5.72
N CYS A 114 0.32 10.33 4.69
CA CYS A 114 -0.31 11.63 4.75
C CYS A 114 -1.52 11.62 5.70
N LEU A 115 -2.49 10.73 5.47
CA LEU A 115 -3.68 10.55 6.30
C LEU A 115 -3.30 10.32 7.78
N ALA A 116 -2.42 9.35 8.02
CA ALA A 116 -1.93 9.04 9.36
C ALA A 116 -1.13 10.19 9.99
N SER A 117 -0.49 11.07 9.20
CA SER A 117 0.17 12.27 9.73
C SER A 117 -0.79 13.35 10.16
N LEU A 118 -1.88 13.51 9.43
CA LEU A 118 -2.92 14.48 9.73
C LEU A 118 -3.74 14.05 10.96
N LEU A 119 -4.15 12.77 11.02
CA LEU A 119 -4.87 12.19 12.17
C LEU A 119 -4.08 12.31 13.49
N ARG A 120 -2.77 12.13 13.45
CA ARG A 120 -1.89 12.25 14.62
C ARG A 120 -1.93 13.62 15.28
N ILE A 121 -2.36 14.65 14.57
CA ILE A 121 -2.46 16.02 15.09
C ILE A 121 -3.86 16.62 14.93
N GLN A 122 -4.89 15.81 14.68
CA GLN A 122 -6.23 16.24 14.20
C GLN A 122 -6.84 17.46 14.89
N SER A 123 -6.69 17.61 16.22
CA SER A 123 -7.25 18.74 16.95
C SER A 123 -6.56 20.08 16.68
N ALA A 124 -5.25 20.07 16.40
CA ALA A 124 -4.47 21.28 16.21
C ALA A 124 -4.89 22.10 14.97
N PRO A 125 -5.03 21.54 13.76
CA PRO A 125 -5.45 22.31 12.60
C PRO A 125 -6.90 22.83 12.73
N CYS A 126 -7.80 22.14 13.43
CA CYS A 126 -9.15 22.66 13.74
C CYS A 126 -9.08 23.92 14.61
N ILE A 127 -8.26 23.89 15.67
CA ILE A 127 -8.06 25.05 16.55
C ILE A 127 -7.44 26.22 15.78
N VAL A 128 -6.45 25.97 14.92
CA VAL A 128 -5.86 27.00 14.05
C VAL A 128 -6.92 27.62 13.14
N GLY A 129 -7.80 26.80 12.56
CA GLY A 129 -8.94 27.27 11.76
C GLY A 129 -9.87 28.18 12.57
N GLN A 130 -10.27 27.76 13.77
CA GLN A 130 -11.17 28.51 14.66
C GLN A 130 -10.56 29.83 15.17
N GLN A 131 -9.25 29.87 15.42
CA GLN A 131 -8.55 31.08 15.85
C GLN A 131 -8.31 32.09 14.72
N THR A 132 -8.49 31.69 13.46
CA THR A 132 -8.24 32.54 12.31
C THR A 132 -9.51 33.28 11.92
N ARG A 133 -9.50 34.62 11.94
CA ARG A 133 -10.67 35.47 11.64
C ARG A 133 -11.27 35.26 10.23
N ALA A 134 -10.46 34.79 9.29
CA ALA A 134 -10.86 34.40 7.93
C ALA A 134 -9.99 33.21 7.50
N PRO A 135 -10.32 31.98 7.91
CA PRO A 135 -9.49 30.82 7.64
C PRO A 135 -9.54 30.48 6.15
N PRO A 136 -8.38 30.20 5.51
CA PRO A 136 -8.37 29.63 4.17
C PRO A 136 -9.12 28.28 4.13
N PRO A 137 -9.75 27.92 2.99
CA PRO A 137 -10.53 26.69 2.86
C PRO A 137 -9.78 25.41 3.23
N GLU A 138 -8.45 25.41 3.09
CA GLU A 138 -7.57 24.30 3.42
C GLU A 138 -7.48 24.02 4.92
N ILE A 139 -7.76 25.01 5.79
CA ILE A 139 -7.75 24.83 7.25
C ILE A 139 -9.14 24.86 7.87
N MET A 140 -10.18 24.94 7.04
CA MET A 140 -11.57 24.71 7.44
C MET A 140 -11.81 23.20 7.50
N LEU A 141 -11.48 22.62 8.65
CA LEU A 141 -11.60 21.19 8.93
C LEU A 141 -12.63 20.95 10.04
N ASP A 142 -13.44 19.92 9.89
CA ASP A 142 -14.46 19.51 10.83
C ASP A 142 -14.35 18.02 11.17
N SER A 143 -15.23 17.56 12.06
CA SER A 143 -15.27 16.14 12.45
C SER A 143 -15.57 15.21 11.29
N ALA A 144 -16.37 15.63 10.31
CA ALA A 144 -16.74 14.79 9.17
C ALA A 144 -15.51 14.49 8.29
N ILE A 145 -14.69 15.50 8.01
CA ILE A 145 -13.43 15.32 7.28
C ILE A 145 -12.51 14.36 8.02
N PHE A 146 -12.36 14.49 9.33
CA PHE A 146 -11.50 13.60 10.10
C PHE A 146 -12.05 12.18 10.22
N SER A 147 -13.37 11.99 10.25
CA SER A 147 -13.99 10.67 10.18
C SER A 147 -13.68 9.98 8.84
N ALA A 148 -13.89 10.66 7.71
CA ALA A 148 -13.56 10.11 6.39
C ALA A 148 -12.07 9.78 6.25
N VAL A 149 -11.18 10.69 6.70
CA VAL A 149 -9.73 10.43 6.74
C VAL A 149 -9.41 9.22 7.61
N LYS A 150 -10.12 9.03 8.73
CA LYS A 150 -9.91 7.90 9.64
C LYS A 150 -10.36 6.58 9.05
N GLU A 151 -11.54 6.54 8.45
CA GLU A 151 -12.09 5.35 7.78
C GLU A 151 -11.16 4.90 6.65
N LEU A 152 -10.74 5.83 5.80
CA LEU A 152 -9.81 5.54 4.71
C LEU A 152 -8.42 5.12 5.20
N GLU A 153 -7.92 5.72 6.29
CA GLU A 153 -6.65 5.31 6.90
C GLU A 153 -6.70 3.87 7.43
N VAL A 154 -7.82 3.47 8.04
CA VAL A 154 -8.05 2.10 8.52
C VAL A 154 -8.11 1.13 7.35
N LEU A 155 -8.84 1.47 6.29
CA LEU A 155 -8.94 0.66 5.07
C LEU A 155 -7.57 0.46 4.39
N LEU A 156 -6.74 1.51 4.33
CA LEU A 156 -5.42 1.48 3.70
C LEU A 156 -4.33 0.79 4.53
N ARG A 157 -4.48 0.75 5.86
CA ARG A 157 -3.46 0.24 6.78
C ARG A 157 -2.97 -1.18 6.45
N PRO A 158 -3.84 -2.20 6.29
CA PRO A 158 -3.38 -3.57 5.98
C PRO A 158 -2.62 -3.64 4.65
N LEU A 159 -3.00 -2.85 3.66
CA LEU A 159 -2.32 -2.76 2.36
C LEU A 159 -0.91 -2.19 2.47
N VAL A 160 -0.74 -1.16 3.29
CA VAL A 160 0.59 -0.57 3.51
C VAL A 160 1.49 -1.55 4.23
N VAL A 161 0.96 -2.28 5.22
CA VAL A 161 1.72 -3.34 5.90
C VAL A 161 2.14 -4.43 4.91
N ALA A 162 1.22 -4.91 4.08
CA ALA A 162 1.52 -5.88 3.02
C ALA A 162 2.58 -5.37 2.04
N SER A 163 2.45 -4.13 1.58
CA SER A 163 3.42 -3.48 0.69
C SER A 163 4.80 -3.37 1.33
N MET A 164 4.87 -3.00 2.62
CA MET A 164 6.13 -2.93 3.37
C MET A 164 6.76 -4.29 3.61
N LEU A 165 5.98 -5.32 3.94
CA LEU A 165 6.46 -6.69 4.09
C LEU A 165 7.14 -7.17 2.81
N MET A 166 6.51 -6.89 1.67
CA MET A 166 7.01 -7.29 0.35
C MET A 166 8.20 -6.49 -0.18
N GLN A 167 8.53 -5.38 0.47
CA GLN A 167 9.68 -4.54 0.13
C GLN A 167 10.92 -4.87 0.97
N ARG A 168 10.81 -5.79 1.94
CA ARG A 168 11.95 -6.22 2.75
C ARG A 168 12.96 -6.96 1.87
N ASP A 169 14.24 -6.77 2.16
CA ASP A 169 15.32 -7.54 1.56
C ASP A 169 15.28 -9.03 1.94
N THR A 170 14.64 -9.35 3.07
CA THR A 170 14.36 -10.72 3.50
C THR A 170 13.06 -11.30 2.92
N ALA A 171 12.29 -10.53 2.14
CA ALA A 171 11.02 -11.01 1.62
C ALA A 171 11.25 -12.14 0.62
N THR A 172 10.54 -13.25 0.81
CA THR A 172 10.61 -14.43 -0.05
C THR A 172 9.35 -14.57 -0.89
N LEU A 173 9.42 -15.42 -1.90
CA LEU A 173 8.26 -15.74 -2.72
C LEU A 173 7.15 -16.48 -1.92
N ALA A 174 7.52 -17.15 -0.82
CA ALA A 174 6.60 -17.86 0.05
C ALA A 174 5.72 -16.92 0.87
N ASP A 175 6.26 -15.73 1.20
CA ASP A 175 5.56 -14.69 1.95
C ASP A 175 4.37 -14.14 1.16
N VAL A 176 4.42 -14.19 -0.17
CA VAL A 176 3.41 -13.61 -1.07
C VAL A 176 2.03 -14.20 -0.77
N LEU A 177 1.94 -15.53 -0.71
CA LEU A 177 0.69 -16.22 -0.41
C LEU A 177 0.21 -15.94 1.01
N HIS A 178 1.13 -15.89 1.98
CA HIS A 178 0.81 -15.58 3.37
C HIS A 178 0.27 -14.15 3.54
N VAL A 179 0.87 -13.17 2.87
CA VAL A 179 0.40 -11.78 2.90
C VAL A 179 -0.94 -11.63 2.23
N PHE A 180 -1.18 -12.31 1.10
CA PHE A 180 -2.52 -12.37 0.53
C PHE A 180 -3.51 -12.90 1.56
N GLY A 181 -3.30 -14.11 2.10
CA GLY A 181 -4.19 -14.69 3.11
C GLY A 181 -4.43 -13.78 4.32
N THR A 182 -3.39 -13.07 4.78
CA THR A 182 -3.52 -12.11 5.89
C THR A 182 -4.40 -10.92 5.53
N LEU A 183 -4.27 -10.38 4.32
CA LEU A 183 -5.14 -9.30 3.83
C LEU A 183 -6.59 -9.76 3.77
N LEU A 184 -6.84 -10.96 3.24
CA LEU A 184 -8.17 -11.55 3.14
C LEU A 184 -8.86 -11.67 4.51
N LEU A 185 -8.14 -12.23 5.47
CA LEU A 185 -8.63 -12.44 6.82
C LEU A 185 -8.79 -11.11 7.60
N GLY A 186 -7.84 -10.19 7.44
CA GLY A 186 -7.87 -8.89 8.12
C GLY A 186 -9.06 -8.05 7.70
N TRP A 187 -9.32 -7.93 6.40
CA TRP A 187 -10.42 -7.11 5.91
C TRP A 187 -11.81 -7.68 6.19
N SER A 188 -11.97 -9.01 6.06
CA SER A 188 -13.23 -9.69 6.39
C SER A 188 -13.61 -9.54 7.87
N ARG A 189 -12.64 -9.44 8.78
CA ARG A 189 -12.88 -9.32 10.22
C ARG A 189 -12.97 -7.89 10.72
N GLU A 190 -12.18 -6.96 10.17
CA GLU A 190 -11.97 -5.64 10.79
C GLU A 190 -12.68 -4.48 10.07
N VAL A 191 -12.99 -4.61 8.77
CA VAL A 191 -13.43 -3.47 7.95
C VAL A 191 -14.83 -3.67 7.34
N ASN A 192 -15.44 -4.85 7.50
CA ASN A 192 -16.73 -5.22 6.87
C ASN A 192 -16.76 -4.85 5.37
N TYR A 193 -15.61 -4.95 4.71
CA TYR A 193 -15.44 -4.69 3.29
C TYR A 193 -15.43 -6.02 2.56
N ASP A 194 -16.32 -6.21 1.59
CA ASP A 194 -16.42 -7.45 0.82
C ASP A 194 -15.30 -7.56 -0.22
N TRP A 195 -14.10 -7.83 0.31
CA TRP A 195 -12.89 -7.94 -0.49
C TRP A 195 -12.97 -9.13 -1.46
N LEU A 196 -13.68 -10.21 -1.11
CA LEU A 196 -13.83 -11.39 -1.96
C LEU A 196 -14.57 -11.00 -3.23
N THR A 197 -15.64 -10.23 -3.10
CA THR A 197 -16.39 -9.71 -4.23
C THR A 197 -15.58 -8.69 -5.04
N PHE A 198 -14.84 -7.79 -4.40
CA PHE A 198 -13.90 -6.89 -5.09
C PHE A 198 -12.83 -7.67 -5.90
N TRP A 199 -12.21 -8.67 -5.27
CA TRP A 199 -11.19 -9.53 -5.87
C TRP A 199 -11.79 -10.42 -6.96
N ARG A 200 -13.05 -10.88 -6.86
CA ARG A 200 -13.61 -11.84 -7.81
C ARG A 200 -14.35 -11.21 -8.96
N ASN A 201 -15.08 -10.13 -8.74
CA ASN A 201 -16.12 -9.67 -9.65
C ASN A 201 -16.11 -8.15 -9.89
N ASP A 202 -15.89 -7.32 -8.86
CA ASP A 202 -16.34 -5.92 -8.92
C ASP A 202 -15.24 -4.86 -9.09
N GLY A 203 -13.95 -5.16 -8.86
CA GLY A 203 -12.93 -4.10 -8.92
C GLY A 203 -11.53 -4.49 -9.35
N MET A 204 -11.31 -5.73 -9.80
CA MET A 204 -10.04 -6.14 -10.38
C MET A 204 -10.21 -6.90 -11.70
N SER A 205 -9.59 -6.37 -12.77
CA SER A 205 -9.63 -7.01 -14.08
C SER A 205 -9.11 -8.46 -14.01
N ALA A 206 -9.74 -9.37 -14.76
CA ALA A 206 -9.29 -10.77 -14.87
C ALA A 206 -7.79 -10.87 -15.24
N SER A 207 -7.34 -9.98 -16.13
CA SER A 207 -5.94 -9.89 -16.54
C SER A 207 -4.97 -9.60 -15.39
N ARG A 208 -5.40 -8.88 -14.35
CA ARG A 208 -4.55 -8.55 -13.20
C ARG A 208 -4.53 -9.66 -12.17
N ARG A 209 -5.64 -10.38 -12.02
CA ARG A 209 -5.76 -11.55 -11.13
C ARG A 209 -4.88 -12.69 -11.58
N GLU A 210 -4.91 -13.01 -12.87
CA GLU A 210 -4.00 -13.99 -13.48
C GLU A 210 -2.51 -13.63 -13.24
N GLN A 211 -2.19 -12.33 -13.16
CA GLN A 211 -0.82 -11.90 -12.85
C GLN A 211 -0.44 -12.08 -11.38
N GLN A 212 -1.42 -12.08 -10.47
CA GLN A 212 -1.25 -12.32 -9.04
C GLN A 212 -1.29 -13.81 -8.65
N GLU A 213 -2.02 -14.63 -9.40
CA GLU A 213 -2.26 -16.04 -9.06
C GLU A 213 -1.23 -16.93 -9.76
N GLN A 214 0.02 -16.91 -9.28
CA GLN A 214 1.10 -17.70 -9.88
C GLN A 214 1.30 -19.05 -9.16
N PRO A 215 1.35 -20.19 -9.88
CA PRO A 215 1.63 -21.51 -9.30
C PRO A 215 2.91 -21.54 -8.45
N LEU A 216 3.89 -20.71 -8.82
CA LEU A 216 5.16 -20.59 -8.12
C LEU A 216 5.01 -20.12 -6.67
N PHE A 217 3.97 -19.33 -6.35
CA PHE A 217 3.71 -18.87 -4.98
C PHE A 217 3.25 -20.02 -4.09
N PHE A 218 2.40 -20.90 -4.61
CA PHE A 218 1.97 -22.10 -3.89
C PHE A 218 3.14 -23.05 -3.65
N ILE A 219 3.97 -23.30 -4.67
CA ILE A 219 5.16 -24.15 -4.53
C ILE A 219 6.13 -23.54 -3.51
N ALA A 220 6.43 -22.24 -3.61
CA ALA A 220 7.33 -21.58 -2.68
C ALA A 220 6.83 -21.68 -1.24
N ASN A 221 5.51 -21.54 -1.04
CA ASN A 221 4.89 -21.66 0.27
C ASN A 221 4.95 -23.09 0.84
N LEU A 222 4.62 -24.11 0.03
CA LEU A 222 4.72 -25.53 0.42
C LEU A 222 6.15 -25.98 0.73
N LEU A 223 7.15 -25.37 0.10
CA LEU A 223 8.57 -25.65 0.35
C LEU A 223 9.14 -24.84 1.54
N HIS A 224 8.37 -23.90 2.10
CA HIS A 224 8.85 -23.04 3.16
C HIS A 224 8.60 -23.65 4.54
N PRO A 225 9.65 -23.89 5.36
CA PRO A 225 9.53 -24.65 6.61
C PRO A 225 8.60 -23.98 7.64
N TYR A 226 8.46 -22.65 7.60
CA TYR A 226 7.54 -21.93 8.47
C TYR A 226 6.08 -21.98 7.99
N TYR A 227 5.83 -22.08 6.68
CA TYR A 227 4.47 -22.01 6.13
C TYR A 227 3.86 -23.38 5.88
N VAL A 228 4.66 -24.39 5.52
CA VAL A 228 4.17 -25.74 5.27
C VAL A 228 3.32 -26.33 6.42
N PRO A 229 3.61 -26.10 7.72
CA PRO A 229 2.76 -26.63 8.79
C PRO A 229 1.33 -26.07 8.77
N ILE A 230 1.16 -24.82 8.32
CA ILE A 230 -0.16 -24.16 8.20
C ILE A 230 -1.07 -24.89 7.20
N PHE A 231 -0.49 -25.51 6.17
CA PHE A 231 -1.22 -26.21 5.11
C PHE A 231 -1.31 -27.72 5.32
N VAL A 232 -0.38 -28.31 6.09
CA VAL A 232 -0.28 -29.77 6.25
C VAL A 232 -0.96 -30.28 7.55
N GLY A 233 -1.27 -29.41 8.52
CA GLY A 233 -2.25 -29.74 9.56
C GLY A 233 -2.09 -29.00 10.90
N GLU A 234 -3.15 -28.30 11.32
CA GLU A 234 -3.83 -28.38 12.65
C GLU A 234 -4.90 -27.28 12.83
N ASP A 235 -4.99 -26.28 11.93
CA ASP A 235 -6.01 -25.22 12.02
C ASP A 235 -6.63 -24.92 10.64
N VAL A 236 -7.67 -25.70 10.29
CA VAL A 236 -8.31 -25.74 8.95
C VAL A 236 -9.16 -24.49 8.64
N SER A 237 -9.21 -23.52 9.56
CA SER A 237 -10.02 -22.30 9.43
C SER A 237 -9.53 -21.34 8.32
N VAL A 238 -8.25 -21.41 7.94
CA VAL A 238 -7.64 -20.49 6.94
C VAL A 238 -7.65 -21.05 5.52
N CYS A 239 -7.58 -22.38 5.35
CA CYS A 239 -7.44 -23.00 4.03
C CYS A 239 -8.74 -22.98 3.20
N HIS A 240 -9.92 -23.06 3.82
CA HIS A 240 -11.18 -23.04 3.07
C HIS A 240 -11.44 -21.70 2.38
N ALA A 241 -11.08 -20.56 3.00
CA ALA A 241 -11.31 -19.23 2.45
C ALA A 241 -10.43 -18.88 1.22
N LEU A 242 -9.34 -19.62 1.02
CA LEU A 242 -8.38 -19.40 -0.09
C LEU A 242 -8.68 -20.26 -1.32
N LEU A 243 -9.51 -21.31 -1.19
CA LEU A 243 -9.75 -22.31 -2.24
C LEU A 243 -11.22 -22.44 -2.69
N SER A 244 -12.16 -21.74 -2.03
CA SER A 244 -13.57 -21.63 -2.45
C SER A 244 -13.88 -20.21 -2.85
#